data_AF-A0A1Y3NHB0-F1
#
_entry.id   AF-A0A1Y3NHB0-F1
#
_cell.length_a   1.000
_cell.length_b   1.000
_cell.length_c   1.000
_cell.angle_alpha   90.00
_cell.angle_beta   90.00
_cell.angle_gamma   90.00
#
_symmetry.space_group_name_H-M   'P 1'
#
loop_
_entity.id
_entity.type
_entity.pdbx_description
1 polymer ?
#
loop_
_entity_poly.entity_id
_entity_poly.type
_entity_poly.pdbx_seq_one_letter_code
_entity_poly.pdbx_strand_id
1 'polypeptide(L)'
;MDSDADNFETNEIKLHTWKLPLHSSKRFAPLLNELEKLNGTLIHQYALSLPTLEELFIRLENNTIDDENNYNKNNKNKNKNEEYEHLIQTNEIILPKLKEVEMPSNKNIILTLVKYRLKIFIKDKSYVVNSVIIPVIFLGILFFTINYLMFKPGTVDFESKTVTIPSMYSETKMNYETNSTLPITLDNIYSGIENKIHTISNIPLEQIQFPKYDENYYISSISGSYNDTYNFEFHYNDTMPHSVPATFNAISNAYLSFKNINERIVVNNQPFKKKKNDRMTSIGLASIGLMLGMMIISIMNKFGPLVARERINQLLLQLQLNGVSRKNYWISCFLSDNTIFLGTVILILLTGVVVQFEPLLDLKILFIIIISIIIWSFSTMFHQYLLSFLFKREETAFNGISVINYFSISIGYMILTGISLFRDEMKIYSGGVSLYGTVYVIIVLKIKQANITLLIYQIKQRKYMNRC
;
A
#
# COMPACT_ATOMS: atom_id res chain seq x y z
N MET A 1 -29.64 50.17 26.47
CA MET A 1 -30.59 49.62 27.45
C MET A 1 -31.44 48.68 26.63
N ASP A 2 -31.24 47.36 26.64
CA ASP A 2 -30.89 46.50 27.77
C ASP A 2 -29.76 45.51 27.46
N SER A 3 -29.07 45.11 28.53
CA SER A 3 -27.97 44.17 28.59
C SER A 3 -28.46 42.88 29.23
N ASP A 4 -28.17 41.73 28.63
CA ASP A 4 -28.00 40.49 29.37
C ASP A 4 -26.67 39.87 28.96
N ALA A 5 -25.82 39.71 29.97
CA ALA A 5 -24.46 39.23 29.88
C ALA A 5 -24.43 37.74 30.22
N ASP A 6 -23.90 36.93 29.30
CA ASP A 6 -23.28 35.65 29.62
C ASP A 6 -21.83 35.72 29.12
N ASN A 7 -20.91 35.91 30.07
CA ASN A 7 -19.47 35.86 29.85
C ASN A 7 -19.02 34.40 29.84
N PHE A 8 -18.71 33.86 28.66
CA PHE A 8 -17.81 32.73 28.50
C PHE A 8 -16.62 33.18 27.65
N GLU A 9 -15.45 33.28 28.29
CA GLU A 9 -14.16 33.59 27.66
C GLU A 9 -13.81 32.54 26.60
N THR A 10 -14.15 32.86 25.36
CA THR A 10 -13.39 32.45 24.17
C THR A 10 -12.89 33.74 23.55
N ASN A 11 -11.71 33.75 22.89
CA ASN A 11 -11.24 34.93 22.17
C ASN A 11 -12.30 35.34 21.11
N GLU A 12 -13.24 36.21 21.50
CA GLU A 12 -14.39 36.61 20.71
C GLU A 12 -13.90 37.47 19.56
N ILE A 13 -13.78 36.88 18.37
CA ILE A 13 -13.77 37.65 17.15
C ILE A 13 -15.18 38.26 17.03
N LYS A 14 -15.34 39.50 17.50
CA LYS A 14 -16.60 40.25 17.38
C LYS A 14 -16.83 40.60 15.92
N LEU A 15 -17.82 39.94 15.31
CA LEU A 15 -18.27 40.23 13.96
C LEU A 15 -19.22 41.43 14.01
N HIS A 16 -18.84 42.50 13.33
CA HIS A 16 -19.67 43.69 13.20
C HIS A 16 -20.01 43.92 11.73
N THR A 17 -21.29 44.17 11.46
CA THR A 17 -21.81 44.45 10.11
C THR A 17 -22.31 45.88 10.07
N TRP A 18 -21.72 46.70 9.19
CA TRP A 18 -22.11 48.09 9.00
C TRP A 18 -22.66 48.31 7.59
N LYS A 19 -23.76 49.06 7.50
CA LYS A 19 -24.34 49.46 6.22
C LYS A 19 -23.77 50.80 5.80
N LEU A 20 -23.10 50.82 4.65
CA LEU A 20 -22.55 52.05 4.09
C LEU A 20 -23.59 52.72 3.17
N PRO A 21 -23.89 54.02 3.35
CA PRO A 21 -24.86 54.70 2.51
C PRO A 21 -24.30 55.01 1.12
N LEU A 22 -25.06 54.70 0.07
CA LEU A 22 -24.64 54.85 -1.34
C LEU A 22 -24.34 56.30 -1.74
N HIS A 23 -24.99 57.29 -1.13
CA HIS A 23 -24.72 58.71 -1.38
C HIS A 23 -23.29 59.13 -0.97
N SER A 24 -22.61 58.31 -0.14
CA SER A 24 -21.24 58.54 0.33
C SER A 24 -20.19 57.67 -0.39
N SER A 25 -20.55 57.05 -1.53
CA SER A 25 -19.68 56.14 -2.30
C SER A 25 -18.30 56.71 -2.61
N LYS A 26 -18.20 58.02 -2.85
CA LYS A 26 -16.94 58.74 -3.07
C LYS A 26 -15.93 58.61 -1.92
N ARG A 27 -16.40 58.31 -0.70
CA ARG A 27 -15.58 58.13 0.52
C ARG A 27 -15.24 56.67 0.82
N PHE A 28 -15.72 55.71 0.02
CA PHE A 28 -15.46 54.29 0.28
C PHE A 28 -14.01 53.90 0.00
N ALA A 29 -13.42 54.41 -1.09
CA ALA A 29 -12.02 54.16 -1.42
C ALA A 29 -11.06 54.60 -0.29
N PRO A 30 -11.12 55.84 0.24
CA PRO A 30 -10.26 56.22 1.36
C PRO A 30 -10.54 55.42 2.64
N LEU A 31 -11.80 55.05 2.92
CA LEU A 31 -12.16 54.23 4.08
C LEU A 31 -11.60 52.79 4.00
N LEU A 32 -11.68 52.16 2.82
CA LEU A 32 -11.12 50.82 2.61
C LEU A 32 -9.60 50.83 2.72
N ASN A 33 -8.93 51.88 2.22
CA ASN A 33 -7.48 52.04 2.34
C ASN A 33 -7.03 52.20 3.81
N GLU A 34 -7.82 52.86 4.66
CA GLU A 34 -7.53 52.95 6.10
C GLU A 34 -7.76 51.60 6.81
N LEU A 35 -8.82 50.87 6.44
CA LEU A 35 -9.11 49.54 6.98
C LEU A 35 -8.05 48.51 6.59
N GLU A 36 -7.50 48.60 5.38
CA GLU A 36 -6.43 47.73 4.90
C GLU A 36 -5.11 47.98 5.64
N LYS A 37 -4.83 49.22 6.05
CA LYS A 37 -3.68 49.55 6.92
C LYS A 37 -3.82 49.00 8.34
N LEU A 38 -5.04 48.82 8.83
CA LEU A 38 -5.35 48.28 10.16
C LEU A 38 -5.51 46.74 10.15
N ASN A 39 -5.35 46.12 8.98
CA ASN A 39 -5.42 44.68 8.81
C ASN A 39 -4.18 44.00 9.41
N GLY A 40 -4.39 43.09 10.36
CA GLY A 40 -3.33 42.37 11.09
C GLY A 40 -3.06 42.84 12.52
N THR A 41 -3.56 44.03 12.94
CA THR A 41 -3.46 44.50 14.33
C THR A 41 -4.81 44.41 15.06
N LEU A 42 -5.85 45.07 14.55
CA LEU A 42 -7.18 45.12 15.17
C LEU A 42 -8.26 44.35 14.37
N ILE A 43 -8.07 44.24 13.05
CA ILE A 43 -9.02 43.59 12.13
C ILE A 43 -8.32 42.37 11.52
N HIS A 44 -8.91 41.18 11.66
CA HIS A 44 -8.38 39.94 11.08
C HIS A 44 -8.77 39.75 9.61
N GLN A 45 -10.01 40.12 9.25
CA GLN A 45 -10.51 39.98 7.90
C GLN A 45 -11.76 40.87 7.75
N TYR A 46 -11.89 41.55 6.60
CA TYR A 46 -13.13 42.22 6.22
C TYR A 46 -13.56 41.73 4.84
N ALA A 47 -14.87 41.72 4.61
CA ALA A 47 -15.46 41.39 3.32
C ALA A 47 -16.47 42.48 2.95
N LEU A 48 -16.40 42.95 1.71
CA LEU A 48 -17.40 43.84 1.15
C LEU A 48 -18.40 42.98 0.37
N SER A 49 -19.60 42.80 0.89
CA SER A 49 -20.70 42.20 0.14
C SER A 49 -21.53 43.29 -0.52
N LEU A 50 -21.64 43.27 -1.84
CA LEU A 50 -22.70 44.01 -2.51
C LEU A 50 -24.03 43.30 -2.16
N PRO A 51 -25.07 44.02 -1.71
CA PRO A 51 -26.38 43.40 -1.58
C PRO A 51 -26.79 42.83 -2.93
N THR A 52 -27.28 41.59 -2.93
CA THR A 52 -27.82 40.96 -4.14
C THR A 52 -29.09 41.71 -4.55
N LEU A 53 -29.44 41.68 -5.84
CA LEU A 53 -30.69 42.28 -6.33
C LEU A 53 -31.91 41.76 -5.56
N GLU A 54 -31.86 40.52 -5.08
CA GLU A 54 -32.90 39.88 -4.28
C GLU A 54 -33.03 40.49 -2.88
N GLU A 55 -31.90 40.76 -2.19
CA GLU A 55 -31.90 41.46 -0.88
C GLU A 55 -32.34 42.92 -1.01
N LEU A 56 -32.00 43.56 -2.14
CA LEU A 56 -32.41 44.92 -2.49
C LEU A 56 -33.92 45.00 -2.78
N PHE A 57 -34.47 43.98 -3.44
CA PHE A 57 -35.89 43.86 -3.76
C PHE A 57 -36.74 43.65 -2.49
N ILE A 58 -36.35 42.72 -1.61
CA ILE A 58 -37.03 42.50 -0.31
C ILE A 58 -37.00 43.76 0.56
N ARG A 59 -35.93 44.56 0.49
CA ARG A 59 -35.85 45.82 1.24
C ARG A 59 -36.68 46.95 0.66
N LEU A 60 -36.84 47.01 -0.66
CA LEU A 60 -37.75 47.96 -1.30
C LEU A 60 -39.20 47.67 -0.87
N GLU A 61 -39.58 46.39 -0.81
CA GLU A 61 -40.89 45.95 -0.31
C GLU A 61 -41.08 46.29 1.19
N ASN A 62 -40.07 46.07 2.04
CA ASN A 62 -40.17 46.40 3.47
C ASN A 62 -40.18 47.92 3.74
N ASN A 63 -39.43 48.72 3.00
CA ASN A 63 -39.46 50.18 3.16
C ASN A 63 -40.80 50.79 2.73
N THR A 64 -41.49 50.21 1.73
CA THR A 64 -42.86 50.64 1.37
C THR A 64 -43.87 50.33 2.47
N ILE A 65 -43.66 49.27 3.26
CA ILE A 65 -44.55 48.89 4.37
C ILE A 65 -44.34 49.80 5.59
N ASP A 66 -43.11 50.28 5.84
CA ASP A 66 -42.82 51.19 6.94
C ASP A 66 -43.30 52.63 6.67
N ASP A 67 -43.30 53.08 5.41
CA ASP A 67 -43.83 54.40 5.03
C ASP A 67 -45.37 54.45 5.02
N GLU A 68 -46.06 53.34 4.70
CA GLU A 68 -47.54 53.27 4.80
C GLU A 68 -48.04 53.23 6.25
N ASN A 69 -47.29 52.64 7.18
CA ASN A 69 -47.70 52.54 8.59
C ASN A 69 -47.54 53.83 9.39
N ASN A 70 -46.79 54.82 8.88
CA ASN A 70 -46.59 56.11 9.55
C ASN A 70 -47.50 57.24 9.04
N TYR A 71 -48.30 57.01 7.99
CA TYR A 71 -49.19 58.04 7.43
C TYR A 71 -50.61 58.06 8.03
N ASN A 72 -50.96 57.15 8.94
CA ASN A 72 -52.31 57.10 9.55
C ASN A 72 -52.43 57.67 10.97
N LYS A 73 -51.45 58.44 11.43
CA LYS A 73 -51.57 59.20 12.68
C LYS A 73 -50.82 60.52 12.59
N ASN A 74 -51.41 61.51 11.91
CA ASN A 74 -51.58 62.88 12.41
C ASN A 74 -52.04 63.86 11.32
N ASN A 75 -52.96 64.73 11.75
CA ASN A 75 -53.26 66.07 11.24
C ASN A 75 -54.30 66.27 10.12
N LYS A 76 -55.48 66.67 10.62
CA LYS A 76 -56.32 67.73 10.03
C LYS A 76 -55.50 69.01 9.75
N ASN A 77 -55.83 69.65 8.63
CA ASN A 77 -55.57 71.04 8.23
C ASN A 77 -54.12 71.43 7.84
N LYS A 78 -53.85 71.57 6.54
CA LYS A 78 -53.74 72.88 5.85
C LYS A 78 -53.42 72.75 4.35
N ASN A 79 -54.04 73.68 3.62
CA ASN A 79 -53.91 74.13 2.23
C ASN A 79 -52.57 73.91 1.46
N LYS A 80 -52.77 73.58 0.17
CA LYS A 80 -52.11 74.08 -1.06
C LYS A 80 -50.56 74.06 -1.13
N ASN A 81 -50.01 73.21 -2.00
CA ASN A 81 -49.51 73.60 -3.31
C ASN A 81 -49.00 72.37 -4.10
N GLU A 82 -49.08 72.51 -5.42
CA GLU A 82 -48.82 71.52 -6.45
C GLU A 82 -47.35 71.08 -6.53
N GLU A 83 -47.12 69.77 -6.60
CA GLU A 83 -46.13 69.16 -7.49
C GLU A 83 -46.56 67.70 -7.70
N TYR A 84 -47.17 67.43 -8.86
CA TYR A 84 -47.47 66.08 -9.28
C TYR A 84 -46.15 65.40 -9.62
N GLU A 85 -45.60 64.60 -8.71
CA GLU A 85 -44.66 63.54 -9.10
C GLU A 85 -45.42 62.59 -10.02
N HIS A 86 -45.10 62.67 -11.30
CA HIS A 86 -45.60 61.80 -12.35
C HIS A 86 -45.03 60.39 -12.11
N LEU A 87 -45.56 59.66 -11.13
CA LEU A 87 -45.38 58.23 -11.03
C LEU A 87 -46.07 57.65 -12.27
N ILE A 88 -45.27 57.20 -13.23
CA ILE A 88 -45.72 56.38 -14.34
C ILE A 88 -46.37 55.16 -13.70
N GLN A 89 -47.70 55.16 -13.61
CA GLN A 89 -48.48 53.97 -13.33
C GLN A 89 -48.34 53.03 -14.53
N THR A 90 -47.26 52.27 -14.57
CA THR A 90 -47.29 50.99 -15.28
C THR A 90 -48.24 50.09 -14.49
N ASN A 91 -49.46 49.91 -14.99
CA ASN A 91 -50.46 48.97 -14.49
C ASN A 91 -50.04 47.48 -14.62
N GLU A 92 -48.75 47.18 -14.54
CA GLU A 92 -48.20 45.84 -14.56
C GLU A 92 -47.61 45.52 -13.17
N ILE A 93 -48.49 45.29 -12.20
CA ILE A 93 -48.16 44.63 -10.91
C ILE A 93 -48.01 43.11 -11.14
N ILE A 94 -47.45 42.70 -12.28
CA ILE A 94 -47.23 41.30 -12.62
C ILE A 94 -45.73 41.15 -12.79
N LEU A 95 -45.08 40.54 -11.80
CA LEU A 95 -43.70 40.10 -11.96
C LEU A 95 -43.59 39.35 -13.30
N PRO A 96 -42.56 39.61 -14.13
CA PRO A 96 -42.35 38.85 -15.34
C PRO A 96 -42.32 37.37 -14.96
N LYS A 97 -43.26 36.59 -15.50
CA LYS A 97 -43.31 35.14 -15.28
C LYS A 97 -42.00 34.58 -15.80
N LEU A 98 -41.08 34.28 -14.87
CA LEU A 98 -39.85 33.58 -15.19
C LEU A 98 -40.25 32.29 -15.91
N LYS A 99 -39.59 32.00 -17.03
CA LYS A 99 -39.76 30.68 -17.66
C LYS A 99 -39.49 29.64 -16.59
N GLU A 100 -40.44 28.73 -16.37
CA GLU A 100 -40.21 27.56 -15.55
C GLU A 100 -39.08 26.78 -16.17
N VAL A 101 -37.88 26.91 -15.62
CA VAL A 101 -36.74 26.10 -15.98
C VAL A 101 -36.89 24.82 -15.19
N GLU A 102 -37.18 23.72 -15.89
CA GLU A 102 -37.18 22.40 -15.28
C GLU A 102 -35.83 22.16 -14.58
N MET A 103 -35.87 21.96 -13.27
CA MET A 103 -34.66 21.65 -12.52
C MET A 103 -34.07 20.33 -13.04
N PRO A 104 -32.78 20.31 -13.42
CA PRO A 104 -32.17 19.11 -13.95
C PRO A 104 -32.23 17.98 -12.91
N SER A 105 -32.59 16.77 -13.36
CA SER A 105 -32.63 15.60 -12.49
C SER A 105 -31.29 15.38 -11.77
N ASN A 106 -31.34 14.95 -10.51
CA ASN A 106 -30.15 14.62 -9.72
C ASN A 106 -29.18 13.67 -10.45
N LYS A 107 -29.71 12.72 -11.25
CA LYS A 107 -28.88 11.80 -12.06
C LYS A 107 -28.09 12.55 -13.13
N ASN A 108 -28.70 13.51 -13.81
CA ASN A 108 -28.06 14.32 -14.86
C ASN A 108 -26.99 15.24 -14.26
N ILE A 109 -27.26 15.82 -13.08
CA ILE A 109 -26.28 16.62 -12.34
C ILE A 109 -25.06 15.76 -11.98
N ILE A 110 -25.27 14.57 -11.39
CA ILE A 110 -24.18 13.66 -11.01
C ILE A 110 -23.37 13.24 -12.24
N LEU A 111 -24.03 12.80 -13.32
CA LEU A 111 -23.35 12.36 -14.54
C LEU A 111 -22.53 13.50 -15.16
N THR A 112 -23.07 14.72 -15.15
CA THR A 112 -22.39 15.90 -15.67
C THR A 112 -21.15 16.23 -14.83
N LEU A 113 -21.26 16.21 -13.49
CA LEU A 113 -20.13 16.41 -12.59
C LEU A 113 -19.04 15.35 -12.80
N VAL A 114 -19.43 14.08 -12.89
CA VAL A 114 -18.50 12.98 -13.17
C VAL A 114 -17.78 13.20 -14.51
N LYS A 115 -18.52 13.53 -15.57
CA LYS A 115 -17.96 13.80 -16.90
C LYS A 115 -16.97 14.97 -16.87
N TYR A 116 -17.31 16.08 -16.21
CA TYR A 116 -16.41 17.22 -16.08
C TYR A 116 -15.16 16.89 -15.28
N ARG A 117 -15.31 16.19 -14.16
CA ARG A 117 -14.20 15.76 -13.31
C ARG A 117 -13.25 14.83 -14.06
N LEU A 118 -13.76 13.80 -14.74
CA LEU A 118 -12.98 12.93 -15.63
C LEU A 118 -12.27 13.74 -16.74
N LYS A 119 -12.95 14.71 -17.35
CA LYS A 119 -12.37 15.56 -18.39
C LYS A 119 -11.23 16.45 -17.85
N ILE A 120 -11.34 16.96 -16.62
CA ILE A 120 -10.26 17.70 -15.95
C ILE A 120 -9.04 16.80 -15.76
N PHE A 121 -9.25 15.60 -15.25
CA PHE A 121 -8.17 14.63 -15.05
C PHE A 121 -7.47 14.23 -16.36
N ILE A 122 -8.22 14.04 -17.46
CA ILE A 122 -7.66 13.70 -18.77
C ILE A 122 -6.93 14.88 -19.41
N LYS A 123 -7.41 16.11 -19.19
CA LYS A 123 -6.78 17.32 -19.75
C LYS A 123 -5.49 17.70 -19.03
N ASP A 124 -5.39 17.41 -17.73
CA ASP A 124 -4.17 17.63 -16.97
C ASP A 124 -3.12 16.57 -17.34
N LYS A 125 -2.25 16.93 -18.29
CA LYS A 125 -1.17 16.05 -18.78
C LYS A 125 -0.27 15.55 -17.65
N SER A 126 0.02 16.40 -16.66
CA SER A 126 0.85 16.01 -15.52
C SER A 126 0.14 14.96 -14.67
N TYR A 127 -1.16 15.14 -14.46
CA TYR A 127 -1.97 14.15 -13.76
C TYR A 127 -1.99 12.81 -14.51
N VAL A 128 -2.34 12.78 -15.79
CA VAL A 128 -2.43 11.52 -16.57
C VAL A 128 -1.08 10.79 -16.59
N VAL A 129 0.01 11.51 -16.84
CA VAL A 129 1.36 10.91 -16.87
C VAL A 129 1.70 10.28 -15.52
N ASN A 130 1.53 11.03 -14.43
CA ASN A 130 1.89 10.56 -13.10
C ASN A 130 0.91 9.53 -12.52
N SER A 131 -0.38 9.59 -12.89
CA SER A 131 -1.43 8.71 -12.33
C SER A 131 -1.55 7.40 -13.08
N VAL A 132 -1.33 7.42 -14.39
CA VAL A 132 -1.65 6.29 -15.27
C VAL A 132 -0.41 5.78 -15.98
N ILE A 133 0.27 6.65 -16.75
CA ILE A 133 1.33 6.22 -17.66
C ILE A 133 2.55 5.69 -16.88
N ILE A 134 3.06 6.44 -15.90
CA ILE A 134 4.24 6.05 -15.12
C ILE A 134 4.00 4.73 -14.37
N PRO A 135 2.90 4.55 -13.61
CA PRO A 135 2.62 3.28 -12.95
C PRO A 135 2.52 2.09 -13.89
N VAL A 136 1.84 2.26 -15.03
CA VAL A 136 1.65 1.19 -16.01
C VAL A 136 2.98 0.79 -16.66
N ILE A 137 3.80 1.76 -17.10
CA ILE A 137 5.10 1.48 -17.71
C ILE A 137 6.07 0.87 -16.70
N PHE A 138 6.19 1.46 -15.51
CA PHE A 138 7.11 0.99 -14.49
C PHE A 138 6.79 -0.45 -14.05
N LEU A 139 5.51 -0.75 -13.80
CA LEU A 139 5.09 -2.10 -13.44
C LEU A 139 5.18 -3.08 -14.60
N GLY A 140 4.92 -2.64 -15.84
CA GLY A 140 5.14 -3.45 -17.03
C GLY A 140 6.61 -3.88 -17.17
N ILE A 141 7.55 -2.95 -17.00
CA ILE A 141 8.99 -3.24 -17.00
C ILE A 141 9.35 -4.19 -15.85
N LEU A 142 8.80 -3.96 -14.66
CA LEU A 142 9.06 -4.81 -13.49
C LEU A 142 8.52 -6.25 -13.65
N PHE A 143 7.33 -6.40 -14.22
CA PHE A 143 6.79 -7.71 -14.59
C PHE A 143 7.69 -8.41 -15.60
N PHE A 144 8.18 -7.68 -16.61
CA PHE A 144 9.06 -8.24 -17.64
C PHE A 144 10.40 -8.69 -17.06
N THR A 145 11.05 -7.84 -16.26
CA THR A 145 12.36 -8.15 -15.68
C THR A 145 12.30 -9.35 -14.76
N ILE A 146 11.28 -9.44 -13.89
CA ILE A 146 11.13 -10.57 -12.98
C ILE A 146 10.72 -11.84 -13.74
N ASN A 147 9.84 -11.74 -14.73
CA ASN A 147 9.50 -12.91 -15.56
C ASN A 147 10.75 -13.47 -16.22
N TYR A 148 11.55 -12.60 -16.84
CA TYR A 148 12.81 -12.97 -17.48
C TYR A 148 13.83 -13.58 -16.49
N LEU A 149 13.99 -12.97 -15.32
CA LEU A 149 15.03 -13.37 -14.37
C LEU A 149 14.64 -14.61 -13.55
N MET A 150 13.38 -14.69 -13.11
CA MET A 150 12.92 -15.67 -12.11
C MET A 150 12.05 -16.78 -12.68
N PHE A 151 11.15 -16.48 -13.62
CA PHE A 151 10.11 -17.41 -14.09
C PHE A 151 10.44 -18.09 -15.42
N LYS A 152 11.46 -17.64 -16.15
CA LYS A 152 11.97 -18.40 -17.29
C LYS A 152 12.33 -19.83 -16.85
N PRO A 153 11.74 -20.87 -17.47
CA PRO A 153 11.96 -22.26 -17.09
C PRO A 153 13.42 -22.62 -17.37
N GLY A 154 14.24 -22.51 -16.33
CA GLY A 154 15.57 -23.09 -16.29
C GLY A 154 15.52 -24.28 -15.35
N THR A 155 15.77 -25.47 -15.84
CA THR A 155 16.23 -26.55 -14.98
C THR A 155 17.69 -26.29 -14.67
N VAL A 156 18.03 -26.23 -13.39
CA VAL A 156 19.43 -26.31 -13.00
C VAL A 156 19.78 -27.78 -13.06
N ASP A 157 20.55 -28.14 -14.07
CA ASP A 157 21.13 -29.47 -14.20
C ASP A 157 22.38 -29.50 -13.30
N PHE A 158 22.43 -30.46 -12.40
CA PHE A 158 23.62 -30.72 -11.59
C PHE A 158 24.42 -31.82 -12.28
N GLU A 159 25.69 -31.56 -12.53
CA GLU A 159 26.61 -32.57 -13.04
C GLU A 159 26.79 -33.68 -12.01
N SER A 160 26.86 -34.92 -12.49
CA SER A 160 27.17 -36.07 -11.65
C SER A 160 28.61 -35.96 -11.16
N LYS A 161 28.81 -36.09 -9.85
CA LYS A 161 30.14 -36.06 -9.25
C LYS A 161 30.44 -37.39 -8.59
N THR A 162 31.61 -37.94 -8.89
CA THR A 162 32.10 -39.16 -8.22
C THR A 162 32.43 -38.87 -6.76
N VAL A 163 31.89 -39.70 -5.88
CA VAL A 163 32.00 -39.61 -4.42
C VAL A 163 32.74 -40.86 -3.94
N THR A 164 34.06 -40.81 -4.07
CA THR A 164 34.95 -41.88 -3.61
C THR A 164 36.14 -41.26 -2.88
N ILE A 165 36.78 -42.02 -1.98
CA ILE A 165 37.97 -41.53 -1.28
C ILE A 165 39.06 -41.04 -2.25
N PRO A 166 39.41 -41.79 -3.33
CA PRO A 166 40.42 -41.35 -4.29
C PRO A 166 40.12 -40.04 -5.02
N SER A 167 38.84 -39.73 -5.23
CA SER A 167 38.41 -38.56 -6.03
C SER A 167 38.13 -37.32 -5.18
N MET A 168 37.62 -37.50 -3.96
CA MET A 168 37.12 -36.40 -3.13
C MET A 168 37.90 -36.21 -1.82
N TYR A 169 38.56 -37.25 -1.32
CA TYR A 169 39.16 -37.29 0.02
C TYR A 169 40.57 -37.92 0.03
N SER A 170 41.35 -37.75 -1.04
CA SER A 170 42.68 -38.38 -1.18
C SER A 170 43.67 -37.96 -0.10
N GLU A 171 43.56 -36.75 0.45
CA GLU A 171 44.46 -36.24 1.49
C GLU A 171 43.97 -36.56 2.92
N THR A 172 42.89 -37.31 3.07
CA THR A 172 42.36 -37.67 4.40
C THR A 172 43.05 -38.88 4.99
N LYS A 173 42.89 -39.08 6.30
CA LYS A 173 43.27 -40.29 7.02
C LYS A 173 42.05 -41.19 7.20
N MET A 174 42.24 -42.49 7.21
CA MET A 174 41.20 -43.48 7.53
C MET A 174 41.70 -44.35 8.66
N ASN A 175 40.82 -44.80 9.54
CA ASN A 175 41.18 -45.74 10.59
C ASN A 175 40.44 -47.07 10.38
N TYR A 176 41.16 -48.17 10.55
CA TYR A 176 40.60 -49.51 10.61
C TYR A 176 40.99 -50.11 11.96
N GLU A 177 40.01 -50.34 12.84
CA GLU A 177 40.28 -50.59 14.26
C GLU A 177 40.91 -51.96 14.52
N THR A 178 41.85 -51.99 15.48
CA THR A 178 42.57 -53.20 15.89
C THR A 178 41.66 -54.32 16.38
N ASN A 179 40.51 -53.95 16.94
CA ASN A 179 39.58 -54.88 17.59
C ASN A 179 38.59 -55.51 16.59
N SER A 180 38.68 -55.16 15.30
CA SER A 180 37.79 -55.74 14.30
C SER A 180 38.11 -57.20 14.04
N THR A 181 37.07 -58.04 14.01
CA THR A 181 37.18 -59.47 13.62
C THR A 181 36.80 -59.71 12.15
N LEU A 182 36.72 -58.65 11.35
CA LEU A 182 36.44 -58.76 9.92
C LEU A 182 37.64 -59.36 9.17
N PRO A 183 37.42 -60.18 8.13
CA PRO A 183 38.49 -60.81 7.35
C PRO A 183 39.19 -59.84 6.37
N ILE A 184 38.87 -58.55 6.41
CA ILE A 184 39.43 -57.53 5.54
C ILE A 184 40.77 -57.06 6.13
N THR A 185 41.82 -57.05 5.32
CA THR A 185 43.15 -56.55 5.73
C THR A 185 43.34 -55.10 5.30
N LEU A 186 44.34 -54.42 5.89
CA LEU A 186 44.74 -53.06 5.47
C LEU A 186 45.11 -53.00 3.98
N ASP A 187 45.76 -54.04 3.46
CA ASP A 187 46.12 -54.14 2.03
C ASP A 187 44.88 -54.20 1.13
N ASN A 188 43.82 -54.88 1.59
CA ASN A 188 42.55 -54.90 0.88
C ASN A 188 41.93 -53.50 0.84
N ILE A 189 42.01 -52.74 1.93
CA ILE A 189 41.52 -51.35 1.96
C ILE A 189 42.33 -50.49 1.01
N TYR A 190 43.67 -50.50 1.11
CA TYR A 190 44.58 -49.77 0.21
C TYR A 190 44.28 -50.07 -1.27
N SER A 191 44.10 -51.34 -1.63
CA SER A 191 43.76 -51.71 -3.01
C SER A 191 42.35 -51.25 -3.43
N GLY A 192 41.39 -51.22 -2.51
CA GLY A 192 40.02 -50.77 -2.72
C GLY A 192 39.89 -49.26 -2.95
N ILE A 193 40.87 -48.49 -2.48
CA ILE A 193 40.97 -47.03 -2.65
C ILE A 193 42.17 -46.60 -3.51
N GLU A 194 42.63 -47.45 -4.43
CA GLU A 194 43.69 -47.08 -5.39
C GLU A 194 45.02 -46.64 -4.79
N ASN A 195 45.30 -46.98 -3.53
CA ASN A 195 46.41 -46.41 -2.75
C ASN A 195 46.39 -44.86 -2.71
N LYS A 196 45.22 -44.25 -2.96
CA LYS A 196 45.00 -42.80 -2.99
C LYS A 196 44.32 -42.37 -1.69
N ILE A 197 45.11 -42.43 -0.63
CA ILE A 197 44.79 -41.86 0.67
C ILE A 197 46.08 -41.41 1.34
N HIS A 198 46.02 -40.44 2.25
CA HIS A 198 47.21 -40.03 2.99
C HIS A 198 47.77 -41.17 3.85
N THR A 199 46.94 -41.71 4.75
CA THR A 199 47.33 -42.82 5.64
C THR A 199 46.12 -43.61 6.11
N ILE A 200 46.28 -44.93 6.27
CA ILE A 200 45.32 -45.77 7.01
C ILE A 200 45.97 -46.14 8.34
N SER A 201 45.39 -45.68 9.46
CA SER A 201 45.83 -46.08 10.80
C SER A 201 45.12 -47.33 11.29
N ASN A 202 45.74 -47.99 12.25
CA ASN A 202 45.20 -49.15 12.94
C ASN A 202 45.28 -48.93 14.46
N ILE A 203 44.43 -48.03 14.96
CA ILE A 203 44.35 -47.67 16.38
C ILE A 203 42.91 -47.80 16.90
N PRO A 204 42.68 -48.04 18.20
CA PRO A 204 41.35 -47.97 18.81
C PRO A 204 40.72 -46.58 18.66
N LEU A 205 39.39 -46.53 18.57
CA LEU A 205 38.63 -45.30 18.39
C LEU A 205 38.94 -44.23 19.46
N GLU A 206 39.10 -44.64 20.72
CA GLU A 206 39.35 -43.73 21.84
C GLU A 206 40.71 -43.05 21.78
N GLN A 207 41.64 -43.59 20.98
CA GLN A 207 42.99 -43.06 20.81
C GLN A 207 43.11 -42.08 19.63
N ILE A 208 42.05 -41.93 18.83
CA ILE A 208 42.03 -40.96 17.74
C ILE A 208 41.99 -39.55 18.36
N GLN A 209 43.11 -38.83 18.22
CA GLN A 209 43.22 -37.47 18.70
C GLN A 209 42.44 -36.51 17.80
N PHE A 210 41.91 -35.44 18.41
CA PHE A 210 41.36 -34.34 17.65
C PHE A 210 42.45 -33.72 16.76
N PRO A 211 42.13 -33.46 15.48
CA PRO A 211 43.07 -32.91 14.52
C PRO A 211 43.53 -31.51 14.96
N LYS A 212 44.82 -31.22 14.83
CA LYS A 212 45.36 -29.87 15.02
C LYS A 212 45.22 -29.04 13.74
N TYR A 213 45.41 -27.73 13.87
CA TYR A 213 45.50 -26.84 12.72
C TYR A 213 46.63 -27.33 11.78
N ASP A 214 46.36 -27.38 10.47
CA ASP A 214 47.22 -27.92 9.40
C ASP A 214 47.45 -29.45 9.37
N GLU A 215 46.72 -30.25 10.16
CA GLU A 215 46.80 -31.72 10.08
C GLU A 215 45.71 -32.33 9.19
N ASN A 216 46.05 -33.44 8.51
CA ASN A 216 45.09 -34.21 7.73
C ASN A 216 44.05 -34.89 8.63
N TYR A 217 42.78 -34.65 8.31
CA TYR A 217 41.62 -35.11 9.07
C TYR A 217 41.32 -36.59 8.83
N TYR A 218 40.76 -37.23 9.86
CA TYR A 218 40.14 -38.54 9.70
C TYR A 218 38.79 -38.42 8.98
N ILE A 219 38.60 -39.19 7.90
CA ILE A 219 37.30 -39.31 7.22
C ILE A 219 36.36 -40.23 8.00
N SER A 220 36.89 -41.36 8.48
CA SER A 220 36.14 -42.36 9.25
C SER A 220 37.06 -43.35 9.97
N SER A 221 36.54 -43.90 11.07
CA SER A 221 37.01 -45.14 11.72
C SER A 221 36.03 -46.27 11.42
N ILE A 222 36.55 -47.44 11.09
CA ILE A 222 35.77 -48.63 10.76
C ILE A 222 36.15 -49.75 11.71
N SER A 223 35.14 -50.40 12.25
CA SER A 223 35.26 -51.66 12.96
C SER A 223 34.14 -52.60 12.53
N GLY A 224 34.13 -53.80 13.07
CA GLY A 224 33.09 -54.75 12.76
C GLY A 224 33.40 -56.16 13.22
N SER A 225 32.37 -57.01 13.14
CA SER A 225 32.45 -58.41 13.50
C SER A 225 31.86 -59.31 12.43
N TYR A 226 32.39 -60.54 12.36
CA TYR A 226 31.86 -61.58 11.50
C TYR A 226 31.33 -62.74 12.33
N ASN A 227 30.00 -62.86 12.40
CA ASN A 227 29.29 -63.98 13.02
C ASN A 227 28.21 -64.46 12.03
N ASP A 228 28.62 -65.22 11.01
CA ASP A 228 27.83 -65.66 9.82
C ASP A 228 27.25 -64.55 8.93
N THR A 229 27.14 -63.34 9.47
CA THR A 229 26.78 -62.10 8.78
C THR A 229 27.87 -61.06 9.05
N TYR A 230 28.14 -60.21 8.06
CA TYR A 230 29.09 -59.12 8.21
C TYR A 230 28.40 -57.93 8.89
N ASN A 231 28.85 -57.58 10.09
CA ASN A 231 28.41 -56.39 10.79
C ASN A 231 29.53 -55.34 10.75
N PHE A 232 29.27 -54.23 10.08
CA PHE A 232 30.19 -53.10 9.99
C PHE A 232 29.71 -51.95 10.87
N GLU A 233 30.61 -51.39 11.66
CA GLU A 233 30.38 -50.19 12.46
C GLU A 233 31.22 -49.05 11.89
N PHE A 234 30.56 -47.92 11.66
CA PHE A 234 31.13 -46.75 11.00
C PHE A 234 31.07 -45.54 11.92
N HIS A 235 32.24 -45.05 12.34
CA HIS A 235 32.37 -43.73 12.94
C HIS A 235 32.86 -42.77 11.88
N TYR A 236 32.03 -41.83 11.44
CA TYR A 236 32.33 -40.92 10.35
C TYR A 236 32.46 -39.48 10.85
N ASN A 237 33.19 -38.68 10.09
CA ASN A 237 33.31 -37.25 10.34
C ASN A 237 32.08 -36.52 9.79
N ASP A 238 31.29 -35.91 10.66
CA ASP A 238 30.04 -35.19 10.34
C ASP A 238 30.28 -33.85 9.63
N THR A 239 31.48 -33.27 9.77
CA THR A 239 31.90 -32.08 9.02
C THR A 239 32.15 -32.35 7.53
N MET A 240 32.25 -33.63 7.15
CA MET A 240 32.45 -34.08 5.77
C MET A 240 31.14 -34.64 5.19
N PRO A 241 30.41 -33.89 4.34
CA PRO A 241 29.04 -34.25 3.93
C PRO A 241 28.92 -35.58 3.16
N HIS A 242 30.03 -36.05 2.58
CA HIS A 242 30.08 -37.27 1.78
C HIS A 242 31.02 -38.33 2.36
N SER A 243 31.39 -38.22 3.66
CA SER A 243 32.23 -39.21 4.33
C SER A 243 31.60 -40.60 4.31
N VAL A 244 30.33 -40.73 4.72
CA VAL A 244 29.60 -42.01 4.76
C VAL A 244 29.59 -42.73 3.40
N PRO A 245 29.10 -42.14 2.29
CA PRO A 245 29.08 -42.84 1.00
C PRO A 245 30.50 -43.14 0.47
N ALA A 246 31.48 -42.27 0.70
CA ALA A 246 32.86 -42.51 0.28
C ALA A 246 33.51 -43.67 1.06
N THR A 247 33.32 -43.72 2.38
CA THR A 247 33.78 -44.82 3.24
C THR A 247 33.10 -46.14 2.89
N PHE A 248 31.78 -46.11 2.64
CA PHE A 248 31.04 -47.30 2.24
C PHE A 248 31.53 -47.85 0.89
N ASN A 249 31.83 -46.98 -0.06
CA ASN A 249 32.44 -47.37 -1.33
C ASN A 249 33.84 -48.01 -1.13
N ALA A 250 34.67 -47.42 -0.27
CA ALA A 250 36.00 -47.93 0.05
C ALA A 250 35.95 -49.34 0.66
N ILE A 251 35.05 -49.59 1.62
CA ILE A 251 34.87 -50.92 2.21
C ILE A 251 34.33 -51.92 1.19
N SER A 252 33.37 -51.51 0.36
CA SER A 252 32.81 -52.39 -0.67
C SER A 252 33.91 -52.87 -1.63
N ASN A 253 34.80 -51.97 -2.05
CA ASN A 253 35.95 -52.31 -2.90
C ASN A 253 37.02 -53.10 -2.13
N ALA A 254 37.20 -52.85 -0.83
CA ALA A 254 38.09 -53.65 0.01
C ALA A 254 37.59 -55.10 0.14
N TYR A 255 36.28 -55.29 0.26
CA TYR A 255 35.66 -56.62 0.27
C TYR A 255 35.81 -57.33 -1.08
N LEU A 256 35.66 -56.63 -2.20
CA LEU A 256 35.95 -57.18 -3.54
C LEU A 256 37.42 -57.63 -3.65
N SER A 257 38.35 -56.82 -3.17
CA SER A 257 39.77 -57.16 -3.10
C SER A 257 40.03 -58.39 -2.23
N PHE A 258 39.40 -58.49 -1.06
CA PHE A 258 39.46 -59.68 -0.21
C PHE A 258 38.99 -60.96 -0.94
N LYS A 259 37.99 -60.84 -1.83
CA LYS A 259 37.51 -61.92 -2.69
C LYS A 259 38.34 -62.13 -3.97
N ASN A 260 39.46 -61.43 -4.13
CA ASN A 260 40.29 -61.42 -5.33
C ASN A 260 39.52 -61.01 -6.61
N ILE A 261 38.56 -60.10 -6.49
CA ILE A 261 37.81 -59.53 -7.61
C ILE A 261 38.47 -58.21 -8.01
N ASN A 262 38.89 -58.10 -9.28
CA ASN A 262 39.59 -56.92 -9.82
C ASN A 262 38.66 -55.78 -10.25
N GLU A 263 37.35 -56.02 -10.31
CA GLU A 263 36.36 -54.99 -10.62
C GLU A 263 36.14 -54.04 -9.45
N ARG A 264 35.68 -52.82 -9.74
CA ARG A 264 35.45 -51.78 -8.73
C ARG A 264 34.07 -51.17 -8.84
N ILE A 265 33.50 -50.89 -7.68
CA ILE A 265 32.29 -50.11 -7.53
C ILE A 265 32.68 -48.64 -7.45
N VAL A 266 31.95 -47.79 -8.18
CA VAL A 266 32.09 -46.34 -8.12
C VAL A 266 30.75 -45.74 -7.72
N VAL A 267 30.77 -44.86 -6.72
CA VAL A 267 29.57 -44.15 -6.26
C VAL A 267 29.58 -42.76 -6.85
N ASN A 268 28.48 -42.38 -7.51
CA ASN A 268 28.27 -41.05 -8.06
C ASN A 268 27.09 -40.38 -7.36
N ASN A 269 27.28 -39.12 -6.95
CA ASN A 269 26.19 -38.27 -6.49
C ASN A 269 25.70 -37.42 -7.65
N GLN A 270 24.46 -37.68 -8.08
CA GLN A 270 23.78 -36.87 -9.08
C GLN A 270 22.45 -36.41 -8.51
N PRO A 271 22.39 -35.17 -7.98
CA PRO A 271 21.13 -34.59 -7.54
C PRO A 271 20.12 -34.52 -8.68
N PHE A 272 18.83 -34.71 -8.36
CA PHE A 272 17.77 -34.52 -9.34
C PHE A 272 17.76 -33.08 -9.87
N LYS A 273 17.37 -32.93 -11.14
CA LYS A 273 17.19 -31.62 -11.78
C LYS A 273 16.27 -30.76 -10.92
N LYS A 274 16.76 -29.62 -10.45
CA LYS A 274 15.96 -28.70 -9.64
C LYS A 274 15.38 -27.62 -10.54
N LYS A 275 14.06 -27.44 -10.49
CA LYS A 275 13.42 -26.25 -11.06
C LYS A 275 14.03 -25.01 -10.40
N LYS A 276 14.31 -23.97 -11.18
CA LYS A 276 14.95 -22.74 -10.70
C LYS A 276 14.35 -22.28 -9.36
N ASN A 277 15.25 -22.15 -8.38
CA ASN A 277 15.10 -21.87 -6.96
C ASN A 277 13.74 -21.28 -6.48
N ASP A 278 12.88 -22.11 -5.88
CA ASP A 278 11.59 -21.69 -5.25
C ASP A 278 11.74 -20.52 -4.26
N ARG A 279 12.86 -20.44 -3.54
CA ARG A 279 13.13 -19.36 -2.58
C ARG A 279 13.35 -18.01 -3.28
N MET A 280 14.08 -18.00 -4.41
CA MET A 280 14.32 -16.78 -5.17
C MET A 280 13.05 -16.30 -5.87
N THR A 281 12.25 -17.24 -6.38
CA THR A 281 10.92 -16.96 -6.94
C THR A 281 9.98 -16.38 -5.88
N SER A 282 9.99 -16.94 -4.66
CA SER A 282 9.21 -16.43 -3.52
C SER A 282 9.61 -15.02 -3.11
N ILE A 283 10.92 -14.73 -3.04
CA ILE A 283 11.45 -13.38 -2.78
C ILE A 283 11.06 -12.42 -3.91
N GLY A 284 11.16 -12.87 -5.16
CA GLY A 284 10.74 -12.12 -6.35
C GLY A 284 9.26 -11.74 -6.29
N LEU A 285 8.38 -12.71 -5.99
CA LEU A 285 6.95 -12.49 -5.81
C LEU A 285 6.64 -11.50 -4.68
N ALA A 286 7.31 -11.63 -3.53
CA ALA A 286 7.13 -10.71 -2.40
C ALA A 286 7.58 -9.28 -2.75
N SER A 287 8.70 -9.14 -3.48
CA SER A 287 9.20 -7.84 -3.93
C SER A 287 8.26 -7.16 -4.93
N ILE A 288 7.69 -7.93 -5.87
CA ILE A 288 6.66 -7.43 -6.80
C ILE A 288 5.42 -6.99 -6.04
N GLY A 289 4.97 -7.77 -5.04
CA GLY A 289 3.84 -7.40 -4.20
C GLY A 289 4.01 -6.05 -3.51
N LEU A 290 5.20 -5.78 -2.94
CA LEU A 290 5.52 -4.48 -2.36
C LEU A 290 5.54 -3.37 -3.40
N MET A 291 6.25 -3.57 -4.52
CA MET A 291 6.36 -2.56 -5.59
C MET A 291 4.98 -2.22 -6.17
N LEU A 292 4.16 -3.24 -6.45
CA LEU A 292 2.76 -3.06 -6.87
C LEU A 292 1.98 -2.23 -5.85
N GLY A 293 2.08 -2.58 -4.57
CA GLY A 293 1.42 -1.86 -3.50
C GLY A 293 1.83 -0.38 -3.45
N MET A 294 3.13 -0.09 -3.52
CA MET A 294 3.66 1.27 -3.51
C MET A 294 3.18 2.09 -4.71
N MET A 295 3.15 1.49 -5.90
CA MET A 295 2.66 2.15 -7.11
C MET A 295 1.16 2.41 -7.04
N ILE A 296 0.36 1.47 -6.56
CA ILE A 296 -1.07 1.68 -6.40
C ILE A 296 -1.37 2.78 -5.38
N ILE A 297 -0.59 2.87 -4.29
CA ILE A 297 -0.69 3.98 -3.33
C ILE A 297 -0.34 5.31 -3.97
N SER A 298 0.67 5.36 -4.86
CA SER A 298 0.99 6.58 -5.60
C SER A 298 -0.19 7.09 -6.42
N ILE A 299 -1.03 6.21 -6.96
CA ILE A 299 -2.29 6.57 -7.64
C ILE A 299 -3.29 7.10 -6.61
N MET A 300 -3.45 6.39 -5.48
CA MET A 300 -4.37 6.76 -4.41
C MET A 300 -4.10 8.12 -3.79
N ASN A 301 -2.82 8.49 -3.65
CA ASN A 301 -2.34 9.71 -3.02
C ASN A 301 -2.78 11.00 -3.72
N LYS A 302 -3.58 10.90 -4.78
CA LYS A 302 -4.11 12.06 -5.51
C LYS A 302 -5.52 12.43 -5.08
N PHE A 303 -6.34 11.44 -4.71
CA PHE A 303 -7.76 11.67 -4.44
C PHE A 303 -7.98 12.38 -3.10
N GLY A 304 -7.31 11.94 -2.04
CA GLY A 304 -7.40 12.56 -0.71
C GLY A 304 -6.98 14.04 -0.71
N PRO A 305 -5.78 14.38 -1.23
CA PRO A 305 -5.34 15.77 -1.34
C PRO A 305 -6.20 16.62 -2.27
N LEU A 306 -6.75 16.05 -3.36
CA LEU A 306 -7.68 16.76 -4.23
C LEU A 306 -8.94 17.20 -3.48
N VAL A 307 -9.55 16.29 -2.72
CA VAL A 307 -10.73 16.62 -1.90
C VAL A 307 -10.38 17.64 -0.80
N ALA A 308 -9.18 17.54 -0.22
CA ALA A 308 -8.71 18.54 0.75
C ALA A 308 -8.58 19.93 0.10
N ARG A 309 -7.99 20.01 -1.10
CA ARG A 309 -7.86 21.24 -1.90
C ARG A 309 -9.23 21.84 -2.27
N GLU A 310 -10.16 21.02 -2.71
CA GLU A 310 -11.53 21.47 -3.07
C GLU A 310 -12.27 22.05 -1.86
N ARG A 311 -12.07 21.46 -0.67
CA ARG A 311 -12.63 22.01 0.57
C ARG A 311 -11.94 23.31 0.99
N ILE A 312 -10.61 23.34 1.00
CA ILE A 312 -9.83 24.50 1.47
C ILE A 312 -10.13 25.73 0.61
N ASN A 313 -10.25 25.56 -0.71
CA ASN A 313 -10.62 26.63 -1.65
C ASN A 313 -12.13 26.89 -1.74
N GLN A 314 -12.95 26.28 -0.87
CA GLN A 314 -14.40 26.47 -0.84
C GLN A 314 -15.10 26.18 -2.19
N LEU A 315 -14.54 25.30 -3.02
CA LEU A 315 -15.12 24.93 -4.31
C LEU A 315 -16.45 24.20 -4.14
N LEU A 316 -16.59 23.44 -3.04
CA LEU A 316 -17.87 22.84 -2.66
C LEU A 316 -18.94 23.91 -2.40
N LEU A 317 -18.58 25.00 -1.71
CA LEU A 317 -19.51 26.09 -1.43
C LEU A 317 -19.94 26.78 -2.73
N GLN A 318 -19.00 27.02 -3.64
CA GLN A 318 -19.30 27.58 -4.97
C GLN A 318 -20.25 26.68 -5.77
N LEU A 319 -20.07 25.36 -5.74
CA LEU A 319 -20.99 24.40 -6.38
C LEU A 319 -22.37 24.42 -5.72
N GLN A 320 -22.44 24.56 -4.39
CA GLN A 320 -23.70 24.65 -3.66
C GLN A 320 -24.47 25.94 -3.99
N LEU A 321 -23.78 27.08 -4.12
CA LEU A 321 -24.38 28.34 -4.58
C LEU A 321 -24.92 28.23 -6.01
N ASN A 322 -24.32 27.38 -6.84
CA ASN A 322 -24.79 27.05 -8.19
C ASN A 322 -25.84 25.92 -8.23
N GLY A 323 -26.47 25.58 -7.09
CA GLY A 323 -27.59 24.63 -7.03
C GLY A 323 -27.19 23.15 -6.94
N VAL A 324 -25.91 22.81 -6.74
CA VAL A 324 -25.48 21.42 -6.56
C VAL A 324 -25.62 20.98 -5.10
N SER A 325 -26.40 19.93 -4.85
CA SER A 325 -26.51 19.36 -3.50
C SER A 325 -25.20 18.69 -3.04
N ARG A 326 -24.92 18.74 -1.72
CA ARG A 326 -23.74 18.09 -1.14
C ARG A 326 -23.71 16.58 -1.37
N LYS A 327 -24.87 15.91 -1.43
CA LYS A 327 -24.96 14.46 -1.72
C LYS A 327 -24.51 14.16 -3.15
N ASN A 328 -24.98 14.94 -4.12
CA ASN A 328 -24.62 14.77 -5.52
C ASN A 328 -23.11 14.98 -5.73
N TYR A 329 -22.51 15.94 -5.04
CA TYR A 329 -21.06 16.16 -5.05
C TYR A 329 -20.28 14.92 -4.60
N TRP A 330 -20.57 14.36 -3.42
CA TRP A 330 -19.82 13.21 -2.90
C TRP A 330 -19.99 11.96 -3.76
N ILE A 331 -21.19 11.72 -4.30
CA ILE A 331 -21.44 10.62 -5.23
C ILE A 331 -20.62 10.82 -6.51
N SER A 332 -20.57 12.05 -7.04
CA SER A 332 -19.79 12.36 -8.24
C SER A 332 -18.28 12.20 -8.02
N CYS A 333 -17.76 12.61 -6.85
CA CYS A 333 -16.37 12.39 -6.46
C CYS A 333 -16.07 10.90 -6.39
N PHE A 334 -16.89 10.14 -5.65
CA PHE A 334 -16.74 8.69 -5.51
C PHE A 334 -16.73 7.97 -6.87
N LEU A 335 -17.70 8.26 -7.75
CA LEU A 335 -17.80 7.56 -9.02
C LEU A 335 -16.62 7.90 -9.95
N SER A 336 -16.25 9.18 -10.06
CA SER A 336 -15.14 9.61 -10.91
C SER A 336 -13.78 9.12 -10.42
N ASP A 337 -13.49 9.27 -9.14
CA ASP A 337 -12.21 8.88 -8.54
C ASP A 337 -12.05 7.34 -8.58
N ASN A 338 -13.11 6.59 -8.29
CA ASN A 338 -13.11 5.12 -8.38
C ASN A 338 -12.95 4.63 -9.84
N THR A 339 -13.56 5.30 -10.81
CA THR A 339 -13.40 4.98 -12.25
C THR A 339 -11.94 5.12 -12.70
N ILE A 340 -11.26 6.20 -12.30
CA ILE A 340 -9.85 6.43 -12.64
C ILE A 340 -8.96 5.38 -11.97
N PHE A 341 -9.21 5.12 -10.69
CA PHE A 341 -8.46 4.13 -9.93
C PHE A 341 -8.59 2.73 -10.55
N LEU A 342 -9.82 2.24 -10.75
CA LEU A 342 -10.05 0.91 -11.35
C LEU A 342 -9.51 0.83 -12.77
N GLY A 343 -9.74 1.86 -13.60
CA GLY A 343 -9.22 1.90 -14.96
C GLY A 343 -7.70 1.78 -15.01
N THR A 344 -6.99 2.48 -14.11
CA THR A 344 -5.53 2.39 -14.04
C THR A 344 -5.05 1.02 -13.58
N VAL A 345 -5.69 0.44 -12.57
CA VAL A 345 -5.31 -0.90 -12.07
C VAL A 345 -5.59 -1.97 -13.13
N ILE A 346 -6.69 -1.87 -13.88
CA ILE A 346 -6.98 -2.76 -15.01
C ILE A 346 -5.90 -2.66 -16.08
N LEU A 347 -5.43 -1.45 -16.42
CA LEU A 347 -4.32 -1.26 -17.36
C LEU A 347 -3.03 -1.93 -16.86
N ILE A 348 -2.71 -1.80 -15.57
CA ILE A 348 -1.58 -2.49 -14.95
C ILE A 348 -1.72 -4.02 -15.11
N LEU A 349 -2.89 -4.59 -14.78
CA LEU A 349 -3.13 -6.03 -14.92
C LEU A 349 -3.01 -6.48 -16.39
N LEU A 350 -3.56 -5.70 -17.32
CA LEU A 350 -3.46 -5.98 -18.75
C LEU A 350 -2.01 -5.98 -19.22
N THR A 351 -1.18 -5.03 -18.76
CA THR A 351 0.26 -5.07 -19.08
C THR A 351 0.95 -6.32 -18.53
N GLY A 352 0.58 -6.78 -17.34
CA GLY A 352 1.09 -8.03 -16.78
C GLY A 352 0.74 -9.26 -17.63
N VAL A 353 -0.50 -9.31 -18.15
CA VAL A 353 -0.95 -10.38 -19.06
C VAL A 353 -0.22 -10.31 -20.41
N VAL A 354 -0.06 -9.11 -20.99
CA VAL A 354 0.67 -8.91 -22.26
C VAL A 354 2.13 -9.33 -22.15
N VAL A 355 2.76 -9.06 -21.02
CA VAL A 355 4.14 -9.47 -20.70
C VAL A 355 4.25 -10.96 -20.33
N GLN A 356 3.13 -11.70 -20.37
CA GLN A 356 3.04 -13.12 -20.03
C GLN A 356 3.55 -13.45 -18.62
N PHE A 357 3.32 -12.55 -17.65
CA PHE A 357 3.75 -12.75 -16.27
C PHE A 357 3.05 -13.97 -15.66
N GLU A 358 3.82 -15.03 -15.38
CA GLU A 358 3.31 -16.38 -15.08
C GLU A 358 2.22 -16.41 -13.98
N PRO A 359 2.34 -15.68 -12.84
CA PRO A 359 1.28 -15.63 -11.83
C PRO A 359 -0.05 -15.00 -12.28
N LEU A 360 -0.04 -14.13 -13.29
CA LEU A 360 -1.25 -13.48 -13.82
C LEU A 360 -1.89 -14.28 -14.97
N LEU A 361 -1.22 -15.32 -15.48
CA LEU A 361 -1.78 -16.21 -16.50
C LEU A 361 -2.76 -17.23 -15.91
N ASP A 362 -2.69 -17.51 -14.60
CA ASP A 362 -3.69 -18.33 -13.93
C ASP A 362 -5.00 -17.53 -13.75
N LEU A 363 -6.03 -17.96 -14.48
CA LEU A 363 -7.36 -17.34 -14.44
C LEU A 363 -7.97 -17.31 -13.03
N LYS A 364 -7.67 -18.29 -12.18
CA LYS A 364 -8.19 -18.31 -10.79
C LYS A 364 -7.55 -17.18 -9.98
N ILE A 365 -6.24 -17.03 -10.09
CA ILE A 365 -5.48 -15.97 -9.40
C ILE A 365 -5.94 -14.60 -9.90
N LEU A 366 -6.09 -14.44 -11.22
CA LEU A 366 -6.56 -13.20 -11.83
C LEU A 366 -7.95 -12.79 -11.31
N PHE A 367 -8.90 -13.73 -11.23
CA PHE A 367 -10.24 -13.46 -10.73
C PHE A 367 -10.25 -13.02 -9.26
N ILE A 368 -9.45 -13.68 -8.41
CA ILE A 368 -9.29 -13.31 -7.00
C ILE A 368 -8.72 -11.90 -6.87
N ILE A 369 -7.73 -11.55 -7.69
CA ILE A 369 -7.11 -10.23 -7.71
C ILE A 369 -8.14 -9.16 -8.08
N ILE A 370 -8.91 -9.38 -9.16
CA ILE A 370 -9.93 -8.41 -9.63
C ILE A 370 -10.99 -8.16 -8.54
N ILE A 371 -11.55 -9.21 -7.95
CA ILE A 371 -12.54 -9.07 -6.87
C ILE A 371 -11.94 -8.31 -5.67
N SER A 372 -10.72 -8.67 -5.27
CA SER A 372 -10.03 -8.02 -4.15
C SER A 372 -9.82 -6.53 -4.42
N ILE A 373 -9.45 -6.15 -5.65
CA ILE A 373 -9.28 -4.76 -6.05
C ILE A 373 -10.60 -4.00 -6.01
N ILE A 374 -11.71 -4.59 -6.48
CA ILE A 374 -13.03 -3.95 -6.45
C ILE A 374 -13.45 -3.65 -5.01
N ILE A 375 -13.39 -4.65 -4.12
CA ILE A 375 -13.75 -4.49 -2.70
C ILE A 375 -12.85 -3.45 -2.04
N TRP A 376 -11.54 -3.52 -2.32
CA TRP A 376 -10.57 -2.61 -1.76
C TRP A 376 -10.72 -1.18 -2.28
N SER A 377 -11.11 -0.98 -3.55
CA SER A 377 -11.33 0.33 -4.15
C SER A 377 -12.39 1.13 -3.39
N PHE A 378 -13.46 0.46 -2.93
CA PHE A 378 -14.51 1.10 -2.16
C PHE A 378 -13.98 1.59 -0.82
N SER A 379 -13.41 0.67 -0.01
CA SER A 379 -12.85 0.99 1.31
C SER A 379 -11.81 2.11 1.26
N THR A 380 -10.98 2.11 0.22
CA THR A 380 -9.88 3.05 0.11
C THR A 380 -10.34 4.46 -0.29
N MET A 381 -11.37 4.62 -1.13
CA MET A 381 -11.91 5.96 -1.43
C MET A 381 -12.47 6.64 -0.17
N PHE A 382 -13.23 5.90 0.65
CA PHE A 382 -13.71 6.45 1.93
C PHE A 382 -12.57 6.83 2.87
N HIS A 383 -11.52 6.00 2.95
CA HIS A 383 -10.32 6.31 3.72
C HIS A 383 -9.66 7.63 3.26
N GLN A 384 -9.52 7.84 1.95
CA GLN A 384 -8.95 9.09 1.40
C GLN A 384 -9.80 10.31 1.77
N TYR A 385 -11.12 10.21 1.68
CA TYR A 385 -12.02 11.31 2.03
C TYR A 385 -11.98 11.64 3.52
N LEU A 386 -11.91 10.63 4.38
CA LEU A 386 -11.76 10.82 5.81
C LEU A 386 -10.43 11.50 6.17
N LEU A 387 -9.31 11.03 5.58
CA LEU A 387 -8.01 11.64 5.79
C LEU A 387 -7.98 13.11 5.33
N SER A 388 -8.70 13.43 4.25
CA SER A 388 -8.76 14.80 3.74
C SER A 388 -9.19 15.81 4.82
N PHE A 389 -10.07 15.42 5.76
CA PHE A 389 -10.61 16.32 6.80
C PHE A 389 -9.62 16.63 7.93
N LEU A 390 -8.52 15.89 8.04
CA LEU A 390 -7.52 16.12 9.09
C LEU A 390 -6.67 17.37 8.84
N PHE A 391 -6.58 17.81 7.59
CA PHE A 391 -5.64 18.85 7.15
C PHE A 391 -6.34 20.18 6.89
N LYS A 392 -5.66 21.29 7.22
CA LYS A 392 -6.18 22.66 7.00
C LYS A 392 -5.48 23.40 5.85
N ARG A 393 -4.28 22.95 5.43
CA ARG A 393 -3.49 23.55 4.33
C ARG A 393 -3.24 22.52 3.23
N GLU A 394 -3.23 22.95 1.98
CA GLU A 394 -3.10 22.06 0.81
C GLU A 394 -1.79 21.28 0.80
N GLU A 395 -0.67 21.96 1.00
CA GLU A 395 0.67 21.35 1.02
C GLU A 395 0.78 20.29 2.11
N THR A 396 0.27 20.60 3.32
CA THR A 396 0.26 19.65 4.43
C THR A 396 -0.64 18.45 4.16
N ALA A 397 -1.75 18.63 3.41
CA ALA A 397 -2.63 17.54 3.03
C ALA A 397 -1.97 16.61 2.02
N PHE A 398 -1.29 17.17 1.01
CA PHE A 398 -0.59 16.39 -0.01
C PHE A 398 0.50 15.49 0.61
N ASN A 399 1.39 16.09 1.39
CA ASN A 399 2.49 15.35 2.02
C ASN A 399 1.99 14.43 3.14
N GLY A 400 1.12 14.92 4.03
CA GLY A 400 0.65 14.17 5.18
C GLY A 400 -0.18 12.93 4.82
N ILE A 401 -1.10 13.05 3.86
CA ILE A 401 -1.89 11.90 3.39
C ILE A 401 -0.98 10.87 2.72
N SER A 402 -0.03 11.32 1.90
CA SER A 402 0.94 10.43 1.24
C SER A 402 1.77 9.64 2.25
N VAL A 403 2.29 10.33 3.27
CA VAL A 403 3.07 9.72 4.35
C VAL A 403 2.24 8.66 5.10
N ILE A 404 1.01 8.99 5.49
CA ILE A 404 0.11 8.03 6.19
C ILE A 404 -0.12 6.78 5.33
N ASN A 405 -0.39 6.95 4.03
CA ASN A 405 -0.66 5.81 3.14
C ASN A 405 0.60 4.95 2.93
N TYR A 406 1.77 5.55 2.71
CA TYR A 406 3.02 4.81 2.54
C TYR A 406 3.43 4.06 3.83
N PHE A 407 3.31 4.69 5.00
CA PHE A 407 3.59 3.99 6.26
C PHE A 407 2.65 2.81 6.48
N SER A 408 1.36 2.96 6.12
CA SER A 408 0.40 1.86 6.27
C SER A 408 0.79 0.63 5.45
N ILE A 409 1.35 0.79 4.25
CA ILE A 409 1.78 -0.37 3.45
C ILE A 409 3.10 -0.94 3.90
N SER A 410 4.06 -0.08 4.28
CA SER A 410 5.36 -0.54 4.79
C SER A 410 5.17 -1.37 6.06
N ILE A 411 4.32 -0.92 6.99
CA ILE A 411 3.99 -1.68 8.21
C ILE A 411 3.31 -3.01 7.84
N GLY A 412 2.32 -2.98 6.94
CA GLY A 412 1.63 -4.20 6.49
C GLY A 412 2.57 -5.22 5.85
N TYR A 413 3.52 -4.74 5.03
CA TYR A 413 4.54 -5.58 4.42
C TYR A 413 5.51 -6.16 5.44
N MET A 414 6.03 -5.34 6.37
CA MET A 414 6.95 -5.79 7.42
C MET A 414 6.34 -6.88 8.30
N ILE A 415 5.05 -6.74 8.64
CA ILE A 415 4.31 -7.76 9.38
C ILE A 415 4.22 -9.05 8.57
N LEU A 416 3.89 -8.96 7.28
CA LEU A 416 3.76 -10.12 6.40
C LEU A 416 5.10 -10.85 6.22
N THR A 417 6.19 -10.12 6.01
CA THR A 417 7.53 -10.71 5.92
C THR A 417 7.95 -11.33 7.25
N GLY A 418 7.68 -10.66 8.38
CA GLY A 418 7.97 -11.18 9.71
C GLY A 418 7.24 -12.51 9.99
N ILE A 419 5.95 -12.58 9.67
CA ILE A 419 5.17 -13.82 9.79
C ILE A 419 5.71 -14.90 8.86
N SER A 420 6.10 -14.55 7.63
CA SER A 420 6.62 -15.53 6.67
C SER A 420 7.96 -16.14 7.11
N LEU A 421 8.85 -15.34 7.71
CA LEU A 421 10.12 -15.80 8.26
C LEU A 421 9.89 -16.72 9.46
N PHE A 422 9.01 -16.32 10.38
CA PHE A 422 8.65 -17.13 11.54
C PHE A 422 7.99 -18.46 11.14
N ARG A 423 7.19 -18.45 10.06
CA ARG A 423 6.57 -19.67 9.51
C ARG A 423 7.60 -20.63 8.91
N ASP A 424 8.60 -20.12 8.20
CA ASP A 424 9.62 -20.97 7.59
C ASP A 424 10.52 -21.60 8.67
N GLU A 425 10.81 -20.90 9.77
CA GLU A 425 11.44 -21.49 10.96
C GLU A 425 10.55 -22.60 11.57
N MET A 426 9.25 -22.36 11.73
CA MET A 426 8.32 -23.36 12.27
C MET A 426 8.08 -24.56 11.34
N LYS A 427 8.11 -24.39 10.02
CA LYS A 427 8.00 -25.51 9.06
C LYS A 427 9.23 -26.42 9.06
N ILE A 428 10.40 -25.91 9.43
CA ILE A 428 11.59 -26.73 9.66
C ILE A 428 11.37 -27.64 10.89
N TYR A 429 10.53 -27.24 11.85
CA TYR A 429 10.19 -28.01 13.05
C TYR A 429 8.92 -28.86 12.95
N SER A 430 7.95 -28.50 12.12
CA SER A 430 6.72 -29.28 11.94
C SER A 430 6.34 -29.37 10.47
N GLY A 431 6.52 -30.56 9.90
CA GLY A 431 6.04 -30.87 8.55
C GLY A 431 4.52 -30.74 8.45
N GLY A 432 4.04 -29.76 7.69
CA GLY A 432 2.73 -29.80 7.08
C GLY A 432 1.74 -28.68 7.44
N VAL A 433 1.04 -28.23 6.38
CA VAL A 433 -0.26 -27.54 6.33
C VAL A 433 -0.29 -26.02 6.58
N SER A 434 -0.74 -25.28 5.56
CA SER A 434 -0.98 -23.83 5.61
C SER A 434 -2.46 -23.50 5.37
N LEU A 435 -3.14 -22.99 6.41
CA LEU A 435 -4.56 -22.61 6.40
C LEU A 435 -4.76 -21.16 6.91
N TYR A 436 -3.87 -20.24 6.55
CA TYR A 436 -3.84 -18.88 7.14
C TYR A 436 -4.16 -17.72 6.19
N GLY A 437 -4.47 -18.00 4.91
CA GLY A 437 -4.96 -16.97 3.98
C GLY A 437 -6.28 -16.32 4.44
N THR A 438 -7.10 -17.05 5.21
CA THR A 438 -8.35 -16.56 5.80
C THR A 438 -8.10 -15.64 7.00
N VAL A 439 -7.04 -15.86 7.78
CA VAL A 439 -6.65 -15.01 8.91
C VAL A 439 -6.15 -13.65 8.44
N TYR A 440 -5.51 -13.58 7.27
CA TYR A 440 -5.05 -12.33 6.64
C TYR A 440 -6.20 -11.36 6.33
N VAL A 441 -7.30 -11.84 5.75
CA VAL A 441 -8.49 -11.01 5.47
C VAL A 441 -9.08 -10.46 6.78
N ILE A 442 -9.13 -11.29 7.82
CA ILE A 442 -9.68 -10.89 9.12
C ILE A 442 -8.78 -9.87 9.83
N ILE A 443 -7.45 -10.02 9.78
CA ILE A 443 -6.51 -9.09 10.41
C ILE A 443 -6.48 -7.74 9.68
N VAL A 444 -6.44 -7.73 8.34
CA VAL A 444 -6.47 -6.47 7.57
C VAL A 444 -7.80 -5.74 7.76
N LEU A 445 -8.92 -6.47 7.82
CA LEU A 445 -10.23 -5.89 8.16
C LEU A 445 -10.24 -5.34 9.59
N LYS A 446 -9.69 -6.07 10.57
CA LYS A 446 -9.61 -5.60 11.97
C LYS A 446 -8.69 -4.40 12.16
N ILE A 447 -7.54 -4.34 11.49
CA ILE A 447 -6.63 -3.19 11.56
C ILE A 447 -7.28 -1.95 10.93
N LYS A 448 -7.94 -2.12 9.77
CA LYS A 448 -8.71 -1.01 9.16
C LYS A 448 -9.88 -0.58 10.05
N GLN A 449 -10.59 -1.50 10.69
CA GLN A 449 -11.70 -1.20 11.60
C GLN A 449 -11.23 -0.53 12.90
N ALA A 450 -10.07 -0.91 13.44
CA ALA A 450 -9.45 -0.27 14.60
C ALA A 450 -9.02 1.17 14.27
N ASN A 451 -8.41 1.40 13.10
CA ASN A 451 -8.03 2.73 12.65
C ASN A 451 -9.25 3.63 12.42
N ILE A 452 -10.36 3.10 11.88
CA ILE A 452 -11.61 3.85 11.73
C ILE A 452 -12.22 4.19 13.10
N THR A 453 -12.22 3.25 14.06
CA THR A 453 -12.74 3.47 15.41
C THR A 453 -11.92 4.53 16.16
N LEU A 454 -10.60 4.48 16.06
CA LEU A 454 -9.69 5.47 16.65
C LEU A 454 -9.88 6.86 16.01
N LEU A 455 -10.08 6.90 14.69
CA LEU A 455 -10.37 8.13 13.95
C LEU A 455 -11.73 8.74 14.35
N ILE A 456 -12.77 7.92 14.51
CA ILE A 456 -14.09 8.35 14.99
C ILE A 456 -13.99 8.90 16.41
N TYR A 457 -13.21 8.26 17.27
CA TYR A 457 -12.98 8.73 18.65
C TYR A 457 -12.26 10.09 18.67
N GLN A 458 -11.23 10.28 17.85
CA GLN A 458 -10.52 11.56 17.73
C GLN A 458 -11.38 12.68 17.15
N ILE A 459 -12.22 12.38 16.15
CA ILE A 459 -13.19 13.34 15.59
C ILE A 459 -14.23 13.73 16.66
N LYS A 460 -14.68 12.77 17.46
CA LYS A 460 -15.63 13.02 18.56
C LYS A 460 -14.99 13.89 19.64
N GLN A 461 -13.78 13.59 20.09
CA GLN A 461 -13.04 14.41 21.07
C GLN A 461 -12.81 15.85 20.58
N ARG A 462 -12.42 16.05 19.31
CA ARG A 462 -12.29 17.41 18.74
C ARG A 462 -13.61 18.18 18.70
N LYS A 463 -14.74 17.49 18.58
CA LYS A 463 -16.08 18.11 18.59
C LYS A 463 -16.55 18.46 20.01
N TYR A 464 -16.05 17.77 21.04
CA TYR A 464 -16.28 18.10 22.45
C TYR A 464 -15.37 19.25 22.91
N MET A 465 -14.09 19.25 22.51
CA MET A 465 -13.14 20.34 22.82
C MET A 465 -13.45 21.68 22.12
N ASN A 466 -14.33 21.70 21.11
CA ASN A 466 -14.82 22.92 20.47
C ASN A 466 -16.22 23.32 20.98
N ARG A 467 -16.78 22.58 21.95
CA ARG A 467 -18.08 22.84 22.58
C ARG A 467 -17.99 23.14 24.08
N CYS A 468 -16.85 22.86 24.69
CA CYS A 468 -16.37 23.51 25.91
C CYS A 468 -15.50 24.69 25.48
#